data_AF-W2M712-F1
#
_entry.id   AF-W2M712-F1
#
_cell.length_a   1.000
_cell.length_b   1.000
_cell.length_c   1.000
_cell.angle_alpha   90.00
_cell.angle_beta   90.00
_cell.angle_gamma   90.00
#
_symmetry.space_group_name_H-M   'P 1'
#
loop_
_entity.id
_entity.type
_entity.pdbx_description
1 polymer ?
#
loop_
_entity_poly.entity_id
_entity_poly.type
_entity_poly.pdbx_seq_one_letter_code
_entity_poly.pdbx_strand_id
1 'polypeptide(L)'
;MYARRQAPAAKPPEVLLPVKLITKESELQGFLGKNNNTFAPADMSTVGVHFQFAVQNNSQQPDQVVAIVICSDVPSEVAVVLVLASLSQTRITTGLRALLSDPSVVKVMYSVHQVAYWLHSYGLQDPTLVKCVDLQLWYENAVDRTILSADVLQIAAACSPEPATELAQSMHSFKAIMSPLSFEKWTNNPLPERIQRSLAQTAKLYATCYSNLRCSLDKRMNLTCANMTNTRWKVAVFNEGHHSIWFDPAADNQPRSLEYLISRAGGESAIELPKLELQCELDSLLELLPESYRDAIREVGNYHFRLVDICVDVGRTPFAYTGKKQRVLLAQDGTVVSKETVNDIIMNLGGEMRIGNDNRAGIDRQLHRISVMRSKTDEVYGLTMRVGRALRNAACVLTDLLLSDKNADKSVLVLGHPGSGKTTLIRDVARCVSETMENVCIIDTSNEIGGDGLVPHECVGWARRMMVPSLEAQAGVMVECVQNHTVETLIVDEIGRKAEVLAASTVRQRGPRLIASAHGDFRALIKNPDLKGLVGGSQQVIVGDKEAKASNQGKLQTQRAGNPIFDVIVELDHVVRGRCRIIWDVAKAVDNVLEGNDYSFETRRWDASTRGVQVL
;
A
#
# COMPACT_ATOMS: atom_id res chain seq x y z
N MET A 1 -3.16 -34.22 62.15
CA MET A 1 -4.17 -34.48 61.10
C MET A 1 -3.58 -34.04 59.77
N TYR A 2 -3.18 -35.00 58.93
CA TYR A 2 -2.69 -34.73 57.57
C TYR A 2 -3.88 -34.37 56.66
N ALA A 3 -3.85 -33.17 56.07
CA ALA A 3 -4.82 -32.75 55.07
C ALA A 3 -4.52 -33.48 53.74
N ARG A 4 -5.47 -34.33 53.31
CA ARG A 4 -5.45 -35.00 52.00
C ARG A 4 -5.51 -33.95 50.89
N ARG A 5 -4.45 -33.85 50.08
CA ARG A 5 -4.52 -33.22 48.75
C ARG A 5 -5.50 -34.02 47.90
N GLN A 6 -6.60 -33.40 47.48
CA GLN A 6 -7.44 -33.93 46.41
C GLN A 6 -6.61 -34.02 45.13
N ALA A 7 -6.62 -35.18 44.50
CA ALA A 7 -6.04 -35.37 43.17
C ALA A 7 -6.81 -34.49 42.16
N PRO A 8 -6.14 -33.89 41.16
CA PRO A 8 -6.84 -33.19 40.10
C PRO A 8 -7.79 -34.17 39.39
N ALA A 9 -9.03 -33.73 39.16
CA ALA A 9 -10.01 -34.49 38.39
C ALA A 9 -9.38 -34.86 37.02
N ALA A 10 -9.49 -36.13 36.64
CA ALA A 10 -9.02 -36.60 35.33
C ALA A 10 -9.69 -35.76 34.24
N LYS A 11 -8.89 -35.14 33.36
CA LYS A 11 -9.40 -34.54 32.12
C LYS A 11 -10.24 -35.62 31.40
N PRO A 12 -11.46 -35.29 30.94
CA PRO A 12 -12.24 -36.24 30.14
C PRO A 12 -11.41 -36.67 28.93
N PRO A 13 -11.55 -37.93 28.46
CA PRO A 13 -10.82 -38.41 27.30
C PRO A 13 -11.14 -37.50 26.12
N GLU A 14 -10.10 -36.93 25.51
CA GLU A 14 -10.21 -36.09 24.32
C GLU A 14 -10.84 -36.95 23.22
N VAL A 15 -12.11 -36.67 22.86
CA VAL A 15 -12.77 -37.37 21.76
C VAL A 15 -12.02 -37.00 20.50
N LEU A 16 -11.19 -37.94 20.03
CA LEU A 16 -10.33 -37.73 18.87
C LEU A 16 -11.19 -37.45 17.64
N LEU A 17 -10.99 -36.27 17.05
CA LEU A 17 -11.67 -35.87 15.82
C LEU A 17 -11.32 -36.87 14.69
N PRO A 18 -12.29 -37.59 14.11
CA PRO A 18 -12.00 -38.55 13.06
C PRO A 18 -11.57 -37.83 11.78
N VAL A 19 -10.45 -38.26 11.17
CA VAL A 19 -9.90 -37.66 9.95
C VAL A 19 -9.85 -38.68 8.83
N LYS A 20 -10.38 -38.31 7.66
CA LYS A 20 -10.23 -39.01 6.39
C LYS A 20 -9.22 -38.28 5.53
N LEU A 21 -8.02 -38.84 5.43
CA LEU A 21 -6.98 -38.39 4.53
C LEU A 21 -7.21 -38.96 3.12
N ILE A 22 -7.19 -38.10 2.11
CA ILE A 22 -7.28 -38.47 0.69
C ILE A 22 -5.97 -38.05 0.04
N THR A 23 -5.19 -39.03 -0.40
CA THR A 23 -3.90 -38.82 -1.08
C THR A 23 -3.85 -39.52 -2.43
N LYS A 24 -4.79 -40.41 -2.76
CA LYS A 24 -4.83 -41.13 -4.03
C LYS A 24 -6.03 -40.73 -4.87
N GLU A 25 -5.83 -40.72 -6.18
CA GLU A 25 -6.87 -40.39 -7.15
C GLU A 25 -8.09 -41.34 -7.08
N SER A 26 -7.87 -42.63 -6.81
CA SER A 26 -8.96 -43.61 -6.64
C SER A 26 -9.80 -43.34 -5.38
N GLU A 27 -9.16 -42.88 -4.30
CA GLU A 27 -9.85 -42.49 -3.06
C GLU A 27 -10.69 -41.23 -3.28
N LEU A 28 -10.14 -40.24 -4.01
CA LEU A 28 -10.84 -39.01 -4.38
C LEU A 28 -12.06 -39.32 -5.25
N GLN A 29 -11.90 -40.15 -6.28
CA GLN A 29 -13.00 -40.55 -7.17
C GLN A 29 -14.10 -41.30 -6.39
N GLY A 30 -13.72 -42.26 -5.55
CA GLY A 30 -14.67 -43.00 -4.73
C GLY A 30 -15.36 -42.11 -3.69
N PHE A 31 -14.69 -41.07 -3.19
CA PHE A 31 -15.28 -40.10 -2.28
C PHE A 31 -16.28 -39.18 -2.98
N LEU A 32 -15.92 -38.57 -4.10
CA LEU A 32 -16.79 -37.67 -4.86
C LEU A 32 -18.04 -38.41 -5.37
N GLY A 33 -17.89 -39.63 -5.87
CA GLY A 33 -19.02 -40.43 -6.36
C GLY A 33 -20.05 -40.78 -5.27
N LYS A 34 -19.63 -40.85 -4.00
CA LYS A 34 -20.53 -41.10 -2.85
C LYS A 34 -21.22 -39.84 -2.34
N ASN A 35 -20.67 -38.66 -2.64
CA ASN A 35 -21.11 -37.38 -2.08
C ASN A 35 -21.56 -36.42 -3.20
N ASN A 36 -22.27 -36.88 -4.23
CA ASN A 36 -22.80 -36.04 -5.31
C ASN A 36 -21.76 -35.09 -5.96
N ASN A 37 -20.52 -35.56 -6.10
CA ASN A 37 -19.39 -34.78 -6.59
C ASN A 37 -19.04 -33.52 -5.76
N THR A 38 -19.48 -33.43 -4.51
CA THR A 38 -19.08 -32.38 -3.55
C THR A 38 -18.14 -32.93 -2.49
N PHE A 39 -17.45 -32.03 -1.81
CA PHE A 39 -16.58 -32.37 -0.69
C PHE A 39 -17.27 -32.37 0.68
N ALA A 40 -18.49 -31.84 0.76
CA ALA A 40 -19.31 -31.92 1.97
C ALA A 40 -20.16 -33.20 1.95
N PRO A 41 -20.08 -34.06 2.98
CA PRO A 41 -21.05 -35.13 3.22
C PRO A 41 -22.50 -34.61 3.28
N ALA A 42 -23.45 -35.47 2.92
CA ALA A 42 -24.86 -35.12 2.71
C ALA A 42 -25.62 -34.56 3.94
N ASP A 43 -25.04 -34.64 5.14
CA ASP A 43 -25.68 -34.27 6.41
C ASP A 43 -25.12 -32.98 7.05
N MET A 44 -24.11 -32.35 6.44
CA MET A 44 -23.44 -31.18 7.01
C MET A 44 -24.16 -29.87 6.68
N SER A 45 -24.65 -29.14 7.69
CA SER A 45 -25.31 -27.83 7.47
C SER A 45 -24.32 -26.66 7.36
N THR A 46 -23.17 -26.75 8.05
CA THR A 46 -22.14 -25.72 8.12
C THR A 46 -20.78 -26.40 8.12
N VAL A 47 -19.89 -25.98 7.23
CA VAL A 47 -18.52 -26.50 7.15
C VAL A 47 -17.51 -25.38 7.11
N GLY A 48 -16.41 -25.56 7.81
CA GLY A 48 -15.21 -24.76 7.65
C GLY A 48 -14.35 -25.35 6.54
N VAL A 49 -13.86 -24.48 5.67
CA VAL A 49 -12.99 -24.84 4.55
C VAL A 49 -11.66 -24.11 4.75
N HIS A 50 -10.63 -24.88 5.07
CA HIS A 50 -9.28 -24.39 5.31
C HIS A 50 -8.35 -24.76 4.15
N PHE A 51 -7.64 -23.76 3.63
CA PHE A 51 -6.64 -23.92 2.58
C PHE A 51 -5.27 -23.71 3.19
N GLN A 52 -4.45 -24.76 3.18
CA GLN A 52 -3.11 -24.71 3.74
C GLN A 52 -2.12 -24.29 2.66
N PHE A 53 -1.49 -23.12 2.85
CA PHE A 53 -0.39 -22.65 2.00
C PHE A 53 0.97 -23.15 2.51
N ALA A 54 1.88 -23.49 1.60
CA ALA A 54 3.28 -23.75 1.91
C ALA A 54 4.16 -22.65 1.30
N VAL A 55 5.08 -22.14 2.11
CA VAL A 55 6.09 -21.16 1.68
C VAL A 55 7.13 -21.87 0.83
N GLN A 56 7.39 -21.35 -0.37
CA GLN A 56 8.46 -21.87 -1.22
C GLN A 56 9.79 -21.19 -0.88
N ASN A 57 10.88 -21.95 -0.87
CA ASN A 57 12.22 -21.46 -0.51
C ASN A 57 12.75 -20.37 -1.46
N ASN A 58 12.12 -20.18 -2.62
CA ASN A 58 12.46 -19.15 -3.59
C ASN A 58 11.43 -18.01 -3.51
N SER A 59 11.87 -16.81 -3.10
CA SER A 59 11.04 -15.61 -2.90
C SER A 59 10.37 -15.04 -4.17
N GLN A 60 10.45 -15.74 -5.30
CA GLN A 60 9.88 -15.33 -6.59
C GLN A 60 8.66 -16.17 -7.02
N GLN A 61 8.36 -17.29 -6.35
CA GLN A 61 7.18 -18.09 -6.66
C GLN A 61 6.10 -17.88 -5.59
N PRO A 62 4.82 -17.72 -5.99
CA PRO A 62 3.73 -17.48 -5.06
C PRO A 62 3.50 -18.71 -4.17
N ASP A 63 3.04 -18.46 -2.95
CA ASP A 63 2.65 -19.52 -2.02
C ASP A 63 1.64 -20.48 -2.68
N GLN A 64 1.82 -21.78 -2.47
CA GLN A 64 0.95 -22.79 -3.05
C GLN A 64 0.09 -23.47 -2.01
N VAL A 65 -1.19 -23.68 -2.33
CA VAL A 65 -2.05 -24.54 -1.52
C VAL A 65 -1.60 -25.99 -1.69
N VAL A 66 -1.21 -26.60 -0.57
CA VAL A 66 -0.73 -27.99 -0.50
C VAL A 66 -1.80 -28.94 0.05
N ALA A 67 -2.76 -28.41 0.83
CA ALA A 67 -3.89 -29.18 1.33
C ALA A 67 -5.17 -28.36 1.43
N ILE A 68 -6.30 -29.03 1.23
CA ILE A 68 -7.64 -28.48 1.45
C ILE A 68 -8.32 -29.33 2.51
N VAL A 69 -8.83 -28.68 3.56
CA VAL A 69 -9.43 -29.36 4.71
C VAL A 69 -10.84 -28.87 4.94
N ILE A 70 -11.76 -29.81 5.07
CA ILE A 70 -13.18 -29.55 5.23
C ILE A 70 -13.65 -30.27 6.48
N CYS A 71 -14.22 -29.52 7.41
CA CYS A 71 -14.72 -30.06 8.67
C CYS A 71 -15.93 -29.27 9.14
N SER A 72 -16.89 -29.97 9.73
CA SER A 72 -18.08 -29.40 10.35
C SER A 72 -17.82 -29.01 11.80
N ASP A 73 -18.72 -28.22 12.38
CA ASP A 73 -18.73 -27.92 13.81
C ASP A 73 -19.22 -29.11 14.66
N VAL A 74 -19.89 -30.09 14.06
CA VAL A 74 -20.42 -31.28 14.75
C VAL A 74 -19.27 -32.24 15.14
N PRO A 75 -19.10 -32.57 16.44
CA PRO A 75 -17.96 -33.38 16.91
C PRO A 75 -17.88 -34.81 16.36
N SER A 76 -19.01 -35.41 15.98
CA SER A 76 -19.08 -36.80 15.49
C SER A 76 -18.76 -36.95 14.01
N GLU A 77 -18.62 -35.85 13.26
CA GLU A 77 -18.44 -35.91 11.82
C GLU A 77 -16.95 -35.98 11.41
N VAL A 78 -16.70 -36.67 10.30
CA VAL A 78 -15.36 -36.94 9.79
C VAL A 78 -14.82 -35.73 9.05
N ALA A 79 -13.66 -35.22 9.46
CA ALA A 79 -12.93 -34.20 8.72
C ALA A 79 -12.28 -34.80 7.47
N VAL A 80 -12.36 -34.09 6.35
CA VAL A 80 -11.77 -34.51 5.08
C VAL A 80 -10.52 -33.69 4.82
N VAL A 81 -9.37 -34.35 4.64
CA VAL A 81 -8.08 -33.72 4.31
C VAL A 81 -7.63 -34.19 2.94
N LEU A 82 -7.57 -33.26 1.98
CA LEU A 82 -7.10 -33.49 0.61
C LEU A 82 -5.66 -33.01 0.50
N VAL A 83 -4.72 -33.87 0.09
CA VAL A 83 -3.33 -33.48 -0.20
C VAL A 83 -3.16 -33.32 -1.71
N LEU A 84 -2.89 -32.10 -2.17
CA LEU A 84 -3.09 -31.74 -3.59
C LEU A 84 -2.05 -32.30 -4.54
N ALA A 85 -0.81 -32.47 -4.08
CA ALA A 85 0.33 -32.85 -4.94
C ALA A 85 0.12 -34.17 -5.72
N SER A 86 -0.73 -35.05 -5.20
CA SER A 86 -0.98 -36.39 -5.74
C SER A 86 -2.38 -36.57 -6.35
N LEU A 87 -3.14 -35.48 -6.52
CA LEU A 87 -4.53 -35.48 -6.97
C LEU A 87 -4.73 -34.70 -8.28
N SER A 88 -5.69 -35.14 -9.09
CA SER A 88 -6.04 -34.46 -10.33
C SER A 88 -6.62 -33.06 -10.09
N GLN A 89 -5.96 -32.04 -10.65
CA GLN A 89 -6.43 -30.65 -10.66
C GLN A 89 -7.89 -30.54 -11.13
N THR A 90 -8.28 -31.22 -12.21
CA THR A 90 -9.65 -31.19 -12.75
C THR A 90 -10.69 -31.72 -11.78
N ARG A 91 -10.38 -32.77 -11.02
CA ARG A 91 -11.32 -33.31 -10.02
C ARG A 91 -11.42 -32.42 -8.80
N ILE A 92 -10.30 -31.86 -8.35
CA ILE A 92 -10.30 -30.89 -7.25
C ILE A 92 -11.15 -29.68 -7.61
N THR A 93 -10.95 -29.08 -8.79
CA THR A 93 -11.75 -27.92 -9.21
C THR A 93 -13.23 -28.27 -9.43
N THR A 94 -13.54 -29.46 -9.94
CA THR A 94 -14.93 -29.93 -10.06
C THR A 94 -15.60 -30.08 -8.69
N GLY A 95 -14.92 -30.73 -7.74
CA GLY A 95 -15.45 -30.93 -6.40
C GLY A 95 -15.62 -29.62 -5.61
N LEU A 96 -14.68 -28.69 -5.77
CA LEU A 96 -14.76 -27.36 -5.16
C LEU A 96 -15.92 -26.57 -5.78
N ARG A 97 -16.10 -26.61 -7.10
CA ARG A 97 -17.21 -25.93 -7.77
C ARG A 97 -18.55 -26.41 -7.22
N ALA A 98 -18.73 -27.74 -7.08
CA ALA A 98 -19.93 -28.32 -6.51
C ALA A 98 -20.17 -27.87 -5.06
N LEU A 99 -19.12 -27.92 -4.21
CA LEU A 99 -19.21 -27.46 -2.82
C LEU A 99 -19.59 -25.98 -2.70
N LEU A 100 -18.89 -25.12 -3.44
CA LEU A 100 -19.07 -23.67 -3.36
C LEU A 100 -20.44 -23.23 -3.86
N SER A 101 -21.02 -23.93 -4.85
CA SER A 101 -22.35 -23.65 -5.38
C SER A 101 -23.50 -24.26 -4.58
N ASP A 102 -23.20 -25.15 -3.62
CA ASP A 102 -24.24 -25.89 -2.89
C ASP A 102 -25.06 -24.96 -1.96
N PRO A 103 -26.38 -24.81 -2.17
CA PRO A 103 -27.22 -23.97 -1.31
C PRO A 103 -27.57 -24.61 0.03
N SER A 104 -27.36 -25.91 0.21
CA SER A 104 -27.68 -26.63 1.44
C SER A 104 -26.63 -26.42 2.54
N VAL A 105 -25.38 -26.16 2.15
CA VAL A 105 -24.23 -26.05 3.05
C VAL A 105 -23.74 -24.60 3.14
N VAL A 106 -23.52 -24.10 4.37
CA VAL A 106 -22.77 -22.86 4.61
C VAL A 106 -21.28 -23.16 4.62
N LYS A 107 -20.49 -22.44 3.80
CA LYS A 107 -19.03 -22.61 3.72
C LYS A 107 -18.34 -21.45 4.40
N VAL A 108 -17.63 -21.73 5.47
CA VAL A 108 -16.91 -20.73 6.27
C VAL A 108 -15.43 -20.81 5.96
N MET A 109 -14.85 -19.69 5.55
CA MET A 109 -13.47 -19.58 5.10
C MET A 109 -12.78 -18.43 5.84
N TYR A 110 -11.46 -18.39 5.71
CA TYR A 110 -10.61 -17.33 6.24
C TYR A 110 -9.64 -16.91 5.14
N SER A 111 -9.36 -15.61 5.04
CA SER A 111 -8.40 -15.07 4.06
C SER A 111 -8.81 -15.36 2.61
N VAL A 112 -10.09 -15.13 2.27
CA VAL A 112 -10.66 -15.53 0.97
C VAL A 112 -9.94 -14.90 -0.22
N HIS A 113 -9.34 -13.72 -0.06
CA HIS A 113 -8.59 -13.05 -1.12
C HIS A 113 -7.42 -13.90 -1.64
N GLN A 114 -6.60 -14.45 -0.74
CA GLN A 114 -5.45 -15.28 -1.11
C GLN A 114 -5.90 -16.59 -1.76
N VAL A 115 -6.95 -17.20 -1.18
CA VAL A 115 -7.56 -18.44 -1.66
C VAL A 115 -8.16 -18.28 -3.05
N ALA A 116 -8.94 -17.22 -3.27
CA ALA A 116 -9.63 -16.96 -4.53
C ALA A 116 -8.64 -16.76 -5.69
N TYR A 117 -7.59 -15.96 -5.47
CA TYR A 117 -6.55 -15.75 -6.46
C TYR A 117 -5.79 -17.05 -6.79
N TRP A 118 -5.35 -17.79 -5.77
CA TRP A 118 -4.67 -19.07 -6.00
C TRP A 118 -5.55 -20.06 -6.75
N LEU A 119 -6.82 -20.20 -6.36
CA LEU A 119 -7.78 -21.10 -7.02
C LEU A 119 -8.07 -20.69 -8.46
N HIS A 120 -8.11 -19.38 -8.75
CA HIS A 120 -8.25 -18.88 -10.12
C HIS A 120 -7.07 -19.34 -11.00
N SER A 121 -5.83 -19.16 -10.51
CA SER A 121 -4.62 -19.66 -11.20
C SER A 121 -4.56 -21.19 -11.26
N TYR A 122 -5.14 -21.88 -10.27
CA TYR A 122 -5.30 -23.34 -10.24
C TYR A 122 -6.45 -23.85 -11.14
N GLY A 123 -7.10 -22.99 -11.92
CA GLY A 123 -8.11 -23.38 -12.92
C GLY A 123 -9.56 -23.38 -12.44
N LEU A 124 -9.85 -22.93 -11.21
CA LEU A 124 -11.22 -22.67 -10.76
C LEU A 124 -11.64 -21.25 -11.12
N GLN A 125 -11.87 -21.02 -12.41
CA GLN A 125 -12.32 -19.72 -12.92
C GLN A 125 -13.83 -19.53 -12.72
N ASP A 126 -14.22 -18.34 -12.26
CA ASP A 126 -15.59 -17.87 -12.04
C ASP A 126 -16.52 -18.90 -11.36
N PRO A 127 -16.19 -19.37 -10.14
CA PRO A 127 -17.08 -20.25 -9.40
C PRO A 127 -18.36 -19.49 -8.97
N THR A 128 -19.49 -20.19 -8.98
CA THR A 128 -20.71 -19.69 -8.33
C THR A 128 -20.59 -19.93 -6.84
N LEU A 129 -20.61 -18.85 -6.06
CA LEU A 129 -20.51 -18.89 -4.61
C LEU A 129 -21.90 -18.68 -3.99
N VAL A 130 -22.36 -19.67 -3.23
CA VAL A 130 -23.66 -19.65 -2.53
C VAL A 130 -23.40 -19.91 -1.05
N LYS A 131 -23.88 -19.04 -0.14
CA LYS A 131 -23.67 -19.17 1.32
C LYS A 131 -22.19 -19.37 1.72
N CYS A 132 -21.28 -18.68 1.05
CA CYS A 132 -19.87 -18.62 1.41
C CYS A 132 -19.62 -17.42 2.34
N VAL A 133 -18.84 -17.59 3.39
CA VAL A 133 -18.59 -16.56 4.41
C VAL A 133 -17.09 -16.47 4.69
N ASP A 134 -16.50 -15.29 4.54
CA ASP A 134 -15.16 -14.96 5.03
C ASP A 134 -15.23 -14.45 6.47
N LEU A 135 -14.55 -15.12 7.39
CA LEU A 135 -14.50 -14.74 8.81
C LEU A 135 -13.82 -13.38 9.04
N GLN A 136 -12.91 -12.95 8.16
CA GLN A 136 -12.28 -11.62 8.29
C GLN A 136 -13.29 -10.50 7.99
N LEU A 137 -14.09 -10.64 6.93
CA LEU A 137 -15.18 -9.70 6.62
C LEU A 137 -16.20 -9.66 7.75
N TRP A 138 -16.50 -10.83 8.33
CA TRP A 138 -17.41 -10.92 9.44
C TRP A 138 -16.86 -10.14 10.65
N TYR A 139 -15.60 -10.37 11.02
CA TYR A 139 -14.96 -9.74 12.18
C TYR A 139 -14.92 -8.22 12.05
N GLU A 140 -14.50 -7.72 10.88
CA GLU A 140 -14.49 -6.28 10.57
C GLU A 140 -15.86 -5.65 10.83
N ASN A 141 -16.94 -6.34 10.44
CA ASN A 141 -18.28 -5.74 10.47
C ASN A 141 -19.00 -5.91 11.82
N ALA A 142 -18.70 -6.99 12.54
CA ALA A 142 -19.41 -7.38 13.74
C ALA A 142 -18.67 -7.08 15.05
N VAL A 143 -17.34 -7.07 15.04
CA VAL A 143 -16.51 -6.97 16.26
C VAL A 143 -15.76 -5.66 16.30
N ASP A 144 -14.85 -5.44 15.34
CA ASP A 144 -14.00 -4.25 15.32
C ASP A 144 -13.74 -3.79 13.88
N ARG A 145 -14.33 -2.65 13.53
CA ARG A 145 -14.25 -2.04 12.20
C ARG A 145 -12.88 -1.49 11.85
N THR A 146 -12.01 -1.33 12.84
CA THR A 146 -10.65 -0.81 12.64
C THR A 146 -9.65 -1.90 12.26
N ILE A 147 -10.03 -3.17 12.40
CA ILE A 147 -9.17 -4.32 12.09
C ILE A 147 -9.67 -4.98 10.80
N LEU A 148 -9.00 -4.67 9.69
CA LEU A 148 -9.38 -5.12 8.34
C LEU A 148 -8.83 -6.51 7.97
N SER A 149 -7.82 -6.98 8.71
CA SER A 149 -7.09 -8.23 8.49
C SER A 149 -6.93 -9.01 9.79
N ALA A 150 -8.02 -9.17 10.53
CA ALA A 150 -8.02 -9.89 11.80
C ALA A 150 -7.45 -11.30 11.61
N ASP A 151 -6.53 -11.70 12.48
CA ASP A 151 -5.98 -13.04 12.47
C ASP A 151 -6.96 -14.06 13.10
N VAL A 152 -6.68 -15.35 12.90
CA VAL A 152 -7.52 -16.43 13.41
C VAL A 152 -7.64 -16.39 14.95
N LEU A 153 -6.62 -15.92 15.67
CA LEU A 153 -6.65 -15.84 17.14
C LEU A 153 -7.57 -14.72 17.61
N GLN A 154 -7.49 -13.54 16.98
CA GLN A 154 -8.40 -12.42 17.25
C GLN A 154 -9.85 -12.83 16.99
N ILE A 155 -10.10 -13.50 15.86
CA ILE A 155 -11.43 -14.01 15.51
C ILE A 155 -11.90 -15.02 16.57
N ALA A 156 -11.09 -16.03 16.90
CA ALA A 156 -11.45 -17.05 17.88
C ALA A 156 -11.75 -16.44 19.26
N ALA A 157 -10.91 -15.49 19.72
CA ALA A 157 -11.09 -14.79 20.99
C ALA A 157 -12.40 -14.02 21.07
N ALA A 158 -12.84 -13.42 19.96
CA ALA A 158 -14.13 -12.72 19.90
C ALA A 158 -15.34 -13.68 19.88
N CYS A 159 -15.18 -14.91 19.38
CA CYS A 159 -16.27 -15.88 19.28
C CYS A 159 -16.51 -16.67 20.57
N SER A 160 -15.44 -17.08 21.26
CA SER A 160 -15.53 -17.86 22.50
C SER A 160 -14.19 -17.86 23.27
N PRO A 161 -14.13 -17.35 24.51
CA PRO A 161 -12.88 -17.26 25.29
C PRO A 161 -12.26 -18.61 25.67
N GLU A 162 -13.07 -19.65 25.93
CA GLU A 162 -12.60 -20.96 26.38
C GLU A 162 -11.90 -21.77 25.24
N PRO A 163 -12.52 -21.98 24.06
CA PRO A 163 -11.85 -22.59 22.90
C PRO A 163 -10.69 -21.77 22.35
N ALA A 164 -10.72 -20.43 22.48
CA ALA A 164 -9.62 -19.56 22.07
C ALA A 164 -8.34 -19.79 22.89
N THR A 165 -8.48 -20.18 24.16
CA THR A 165 -7.33 -20.46 25.04
C THR A 165 -6.68 -21.81 24.71
N GLU A 166 -7.48 -22.85 24.44
CA GLU A 166 -6.98 -24.15 23.97
C GLU A 166 -6.39 -24.06 22.54
N LEU A 167 -7.01 -23.27 21.67
CA LEU A 167 -6.53 -22.99 20.33
C LEU A 167 -5.25 -22.15 20.35
N ALA A 168 -5.14 -21.10 21.16
CA ALA A 168 -3.91 -20.31 21.27
C ALA A 168 -2.73 -21.17 21.75
N GLN A 169 -2.98 -22.09 22.69
CA GLN A 169 -1.99 -23.08 23.13
C GLN A 169 -1.61 -24.07 22.02
N SER A 170 -2.59 -24.57 21.25
CA SER A 170 -2.35 -25.48 20.12
C SER A 170 -1.66 -24.78 18.93
N MET A 171 -2.08 -23.56 18.56
CA MET A 171 -1.58 -22.75 17.46
C MET A 171 -0.15 -22.24 17.68
N HIS A 172 0.23 -21.87 18.91
CA HIS A 172 1.63 -21.53 19.23
C HIS A 172 2.57 -22.71 18.98
N SER A 173 2.14 -23.93 19.32
CA SER A 173 2.87 -25.14 18.93
C SER A 173 2.77 -25.48 17.44
N PHE A 174 1.67 -25.14 16.77
CA PHE A 174 1.40 -25.47 15.37
C PHE A 174 2.16 -24.60 14.37
N LYS A 175 2.16 -23.27 14.56
CA LYS A 175 2.87 -22.32 13.68
C LYS A 175 4.38 -22.56 13.70
N ALA A 176 4.93 -22.97 14.84
CA ALA A 176 6.33 -23.38 15.00
C ALA A 176 6.68 -24.72 14.32
N ILE A 177 5.70 -25.63 14.16
CA ILE A 177 5.88 -26.94 13.48
C ILE A 177 5.74 -26.81 11.95
N MET A 178 4.92 -25.87 11.48
CA MET A 178 4.57 -25.68 10.07
C MET A 178 5.48 -24.67 9.34
N SER A 179 5.99 -23.66 10.04
CA SER A 179 6.95 -22.68 9.47
C SER A 179 8.22 -23.27 8.82
N PRO A 180 8.71 -24.49 9.18
CA PRO A 180 9.82 -25.16 8.50
C PRO A 180 9.41 -26.27 7.51
N LEU A 181 8.12 -26.39 7.13
CA LEU A 181 7.67 -27.38 6.15
C LEU A 181 7.72 -26.81 4.74
N SER A 182 8.81 -27.09 4.01
CA SER A 182 8.94 -26.82 2.59
C SER A 182 7.93 -27.65 1.77
N PHE A 183 7.57 -27.15 0.58
CA PHE A 183 6.72 -27.84 -0.39
C PHE A 183 7.11 -29.32 -0.59
N GLU A 184 8.41 -29.63 -0.65
CA GLU A 184 8.95 -30.99 -0.82
C GLU A 184 8.53 -31.99 0.27
N LYS A 185 8.23 -31.52 1.49
CA LYS A 185 7.76 -32.40 2.57
C LYS A 185 6.31 -32.81 2.39
N TRP A 186 5.52 -32.04 1.64
CA TRP A 186 4.13 -32.37 1.30
C TRP A 186 4.04 -33.36 0.14
N THR A 187 5.10 -33.51 -0.66
CA THR A 187 5.12 -34.39 -1.83
C THR A 187 5.71 -35.78 -1.54
N ASN A 188 6.58 -35.92 -0.52
CA ASN A 188 7.44 -37.10 -0.38
C ASN A 188 7.11 -38.04 0.82
N ASN A 189 6.11 -37.78 1.65
CA ASN A 189 5.77 -38.64 2.79
C ASN A 189 4.26 -38.62 3.12
N PRO A 190 3.70 -39.70 3.72
CA PRO A 190 2.37 -39.62 4.32
C PRO A 190 2.36 -38.55 5.41
N LEU A 191 1.36 -37.66 5.39
CA LEU A 191 1.25 -36.55 6.32
C LEU A 191 1.16 -37.10 7.76
N PRO A 192 2.00 -36.65 8.72
CA PRO A 192 1.91 -37.09 10.11
C PRO A 192 0.52 -36.85 10.70
N GLU A 193 0.02 -37.81 11.48
CA GLU A 193 -1.34 -37.75 12.05
C GLU A 193 -1.57 -36.48 12.90
N ARG A 194 -0.53 -36.02 13.61
CA ARG A 194 -0.57 -34.75 14.37
C ARG A 194 -0.87 -33.55 13.47
N ILE A 195 -0.28 -33.51 12.27
CA ILE A 195 -0.51 -32.42 11.30
C ILE A 195 -1.93 -32.53 10.73
N GLN A 196 -2.36 -33.74 10.35
CA GLN A 196 -3.72 -33.98 9.86
C GLN A 196 -4.78 -33.48 10.85
N ARG A 197 -4.65 -33.88 12.13
CA ARG A 197 -5.57 -33.46 13.20
C ARG A 197 -5.57 -31.94 13.39
N SER A 198 -4.40 -31.32 13.37
CA SER A 198 -4.32 -29.88 13.56
C SER A 198 -4.93 -29.09 12.40
N LEU A 199 -4.77 -29.54 11.15
CA LEU A 199 -5.46 -28.92 10.01
C LEU A 199 -6.98 -29.07 10.14
N ALA A 200 -7.43 -30.25 10.56
CA ALA A 200 -8.85 -30.52 10.79
C ALA A 200 -9.43 -29.66 11.92
N GLN A 201 -8.67 -29.44 12.99
CA GLN A 201 -9.02 -28.51 14.07
C GLN A 201 -9.15 -27.07 13.56
N THR A 202 -8.28 -26.61 12.67
CA THR A 202 -8.39 -25.28 12.05
C THR A 202 -9.68 -25.13 11.25
N ALA A 203 -10.02 -26.11 10.40
CA ALA A 203 -11.27 -26.09 9.66
C ALA A 203 -12.50 -26.13 10.59
N LYS A 204 -12.49 -26.99 11.61
CA LYS A 204 -13.55 -27.06 12.61
C LYS A 204 -13.72 -25.74 13.37
N LEU A 205 -12.62 -25.07 13.70
CA LEU A 205 -12.65 -23.77 14.34
C LEU A 205 -13.42 -22.77 13.49
N TYR A 206 -13.18 -22.73 12.17
CA TYR A 206 -13.89 -21.79 11.30
C TYR A 206 -15.41 -22.01 11.38
N ALA A 207 -15.87 -23.26 11.28
CA ALA A 207 -17.29 -23.60 11.44
C ALA A 207 -17.83 -23.21 12.81
N THR A 208 -17.09 -23.54 13.88
CA THR A 208 -17.48 -23.29 15.27
C THR A 208 -17.60 -21.79 15.56
N CYS A 209 -16.64 -20.99 15.11
CA CYS A 209 -16.68 -19.54 15.20
C CYS A 209 -17.95 -19.01 14.55
N TYR A 210 -18.22 -19.39 13.30
CA TYR A 210 -19.42 -18.96 12.62
C TYR A 210 -20.72 -19.39 13.32
N SER A 211 -20.82 -20.62 13.80
CA SER A 211 -22.02 -21.13 14.49
C SER A 211 -22.30 -20.38 15.79
N ASN A 212 -21.29 -20.16 16.63
CA ASN A 212 -21.42 -19.38 17.86
C ASN A 212 -21.89 -17.96 17.57
N LEU A 213 -21.32 -17.35 16.55
CA LEU A 213 -21.62 -15.98 16.16
C LEU A 213 -22.98 -15.83 15.50
N ARG A 214 -23.40 -16.80 14.68
CA ARG A 214 -24.69 -16.81 13.99
C ARG A 214 -25.86 -16.77 14.97
N CYS A 215 -25.72 -17.40 16.13
CA CYS A 215 -26.73 -17.36 17.20
C CYS A 215 -26.94 -15.96 17.79
N SER A 216 -25.95 -15.07 17.67
CA SER A 216 -25.97 -13.73 18.28
C SER A 216 -26.42 -12.61 17.34
N LEU A 217 -26.66 -12.89 16.06
CA LEU A 217 -26.75 -11.85 15.02
C LEU A 217 -28.01 -11.89 14.15
N ASP A 218 -28.37 -10.73 13.59
CA ASP A 218 -29.45 -10.56 12.62
C ASP A 218 -29.18 -11.33 11.31
N LYS A 219 -30.22 -11.99 10.78
CA LYS A 219 -30.23 -12.65 9.46
C LYS A 219 -29.76 -11.73 8.34
N ARG A 220 -30.06 -10.42 8.43
CA ARG A 220 -29.63 -9.44 7.42
C ARG A 220 -28.10 -9.38 7.31
N MET A 221 -27.39 -9.42 8.43
CA MET A 221 -25.92 -9.32 8.45
C MET A 221 -25.25 -10.57 7.84
N ASN A 222 -25.84 -11.75 8.04
CA ASN A 222 -25.37 -12.98 7.41
C ASN A 222 -25.47 -12.91 5.88
N LEU A 223 -26.58 -12.38 5.34
CA LEU A 223 -26.75 -12.18 3.90
C LEU A 223 -25.75 -11.16 3.35
N THR A 224 -25.53 -10.05 4.07
CA THR A 224 -24.54 -9.05 3.71
C THR A 224 -23.12 -9.64 3.67
N CYS A 225 -22.74 -10.45 4.67
CA CYS A 225 -21.41 -11.08 4.70
C CYS A 225 -21.18 -12.06 3.55
N ALA A 226 -22.21 -12.82 3.17
CA ALA A 226 -22.12 -13.71 2.01
C ALA A 226 -21.95 -12.91 0.69
N ASN A 227 -22.68 -11.81 0.53
CA ASN A 227 -22.53 -10.93 -0.63
C ASN A 227 -21.15 -10.30 -0.69
N MET A 228 -20.63 -9.79 0.44
CA MET A 228 -19.27 -9.25 0.52
C MET A 228 -18.22 -10.32 0.19
N THR A 229 -18.40 -11.55 0.66
CA THR A 229 -17.50 -12.68 0.36
C THR A 229 -17.49 -12.99 -1.15
N ASN A 230 -18.64 -12.92 -1.80
CA ASN A 230 -18.75 -13.10 -3.25
C ASN A 230 -18.02 -12.00 -4.02
N THR A 231 -18.19 -10.74 -3.60
CA THR A 231 -17.44 -9.62 -4.17
C THR A 231 -15.94 -9.78 -3.93
N ARG A 232 -15.53 -10.27 -2.74
CA ARG A 232 -14.12 -10.45 -2.37
C ARG A 232 -13.44 -11.43 -3.29
N TRP A 233 -14.12 -12.53 -3.61
CA TRP A 233 -13.61 -13.51 -4.55
C TRP A 233 -13.28 -12.89 -5.91
N LYS A 234 -14.16 -12.02 -6.42
CA LYS A 234 -13.96 -11.35 -7.72
C LYS A 234 -12.84 -10.31 -7.67
N VAL A 235 -12.86 -9.46 -6.64
CA VAL A 235 -11.87 -8.39 -6.45
C VAL A 235 -10.47 -8.96 -6.23
N ALA A 236 -10.36 -10.08 -5.52
CA ALA A 236 -9.09 -10.73 -5.24
C ALA A 236 -8.36 -11.20 -6.49
N VAL A 237 -9.08 -11.64 -7.54
CA VAL A 237 -8.45 -12.03 -8.80
C VAL A 237 -7.79 -10.81 -9.47
N PHE A 238 -8.46 -9.66 -9.44
CA PHE A 238 -7.93 -8.41 -10.00
C PHE A 238 -6.74 -7.88 -9.19
N ASN A 239 -6.80 -8.01 -7.87
CA ASN A 239 -5.76 -7.53 -6.96
C ASN A 239 -4.68 -8.58 -6.65
N GLU A 240 -4.54 -9.61 -7.48
CA GLU A 240 -3.50 -10.64 -7.35
C GLU A 240 -3.45 -11.31 -5.95
N GLY A 241 -4.62 -11.47 -5.33
CA GLY A 241 -4.77 -12.06 -4.02
C GLY A 241 -4.40 -11.14 -2.86
N HIS A 242 -4.19 -9.84 -3.09
CA HIS A 242 -3.97 -8.86 -2.02
C HIS A 242 -5.29 -8.27 -1.51
N HIS A 243 -5.31 -7.92 -0.22
CA HIS A 243 -6.40 -7.15 0.37
C HIS A 243 -6.47 -5.78 -0.29
N SER A 244 -7.68 -5.34 -0.65
CA SER A 244 -7.92 -3.97 -1.09
C SER A 244 -8.90 -3.25 -0.19
N ILE A 245 -8.54 -2.03 0.18
CA ILE A 245 -9.34 -1.12 0.99
C ILE A 245 -9.80 0.06 0.14
N TRP A 246 -10.84 0.72 0.62
CA TRP A 246 -11.17 2.09 0.23
C TRP A 246 -11.69 2.86 1.44
N PHE A 247 -11.83 4.17 1.31
CA PHE A 247 -12.13 5.07 2.42
C PHE A 247 -13.63 5.39 2.43
N ASP A 248 -14.31 5.24 3.58
CA ASP A 248 -15.74 5.50 3.73
C ASP A 248 -15.98 6.95 4.15
N PRO A 249 -16.48 7.85 3.27
CA PRO A 249 -16.71 9.24 3.63
C PRO A 249 -17.78 9.39 4.73
N ALA A 250 -18.70 8.43 4.88
CA ALA A 250 -19.71 8.46 5.93
C ALA A 250 -19.16 8.04 7.31
N ALA A 251 -17.92 7.54 7.35
CA ALA A 251 -17.24 7.12 8.57
C ALA A 251 -15.89 7.82 8.69
N ASP A 252 -15.86 9.14 8.44
CA ASP A 252 -14.66 9.97 8.61
C ASP A 252 -13.45 9.43 7.82
N ASN A 253 -13.70 9.05 6.56
CA ASN A 253 -12.68 8.48 5.66
C ASN A 253 -11.93 7.27 6.23
N GLN A 254 -12.51 6.54 7.21
CA GLN A 254 -11.88 5.35 7.74
C GLN A 254 -11.72 4.29 6.65
N PRO A 255 -10.56 3.60 6.61
CA PRO A 255 -10.34 2.53 5.65
C PRO A 255 -11.28 1.36 5.95
N ARG A 256 -11.93 0.84 4.91
CA ARG A 256 -12.82 -0.32 4.97
C ARG A 256 -12.46 -1.29 3.84
N SER A 257 -12.77 -2.57 4.01
CA SER A 257 -12.64 -3.52 2.91
C SER A 257 -13.45 -3.03 1.70
N LEU A 258 -12.86 -3.04 0.50
CA LEU A 258 -13.52 -2.54 -0.70
C LEU A 258 -14.87 -3.25 -0.94
N GLU A 259 -14.94 -4.53 -0.61
CA GLU A 259 -16.15 -5.33 -0.77
C GLU A 259 -17.30 -4.92 0.15
N TYR A 260 -16.98 -4.42 1.34
CA TYR A 260 -17.97 -3.87 2.25
C TYR A 260 -18.65 -2.68 1.60
N LEU A 261 -17.85 -1.77 1.05
CA LEU A 261 -18.38 -0.57 0.41
C LEU A 261 -19.22 -0.95 -0.81
N ILE A 262 -18.71 -1.84 -1.67
CA ILE A 262 -19.43 -2.31 -2.87
C ILE A 262 -20.77 -2.93 -2.50
N SER A 263 -20.79 -3.79 -1.47
CA SER A 263 -22.02 -4.44 -1.01
C SER A 263 -23.02 -3.44 -0.42
N ARG A 264 -22.54 -2.38 0.25
CA ARG A 264 -23.40 -1.33 0.82
C ARG A 264 -24.00 -0.43 -0.26
N ALA A 265 -23.24 -0.14 -1.32
CA ALA A 265 -23.68 0.72 -2.42
C ALA A 265 -24.67 0.03 -3.39
N GLY A 266 -24.93 -1.27 -3.23
CA GLY A 266 -25.87 -2.02 -4.07
C GLY A 266 -25.23 -2.68 -5.30
N GLY A 267 -23.90 -2.77 -5.36
CA GLY A 267 -23.18 -3.46 -6.43
C GLY A 267 -21.94 -2.73 -6.93
N GLU A 268 -21.16 -3.40 -7.78
CA GLU A 268 -19.87 -2.89 -8.28
C GLU A 268 -19.99 -1.58 -9.09
N SER A 269 -21.11 -1.38 -9.78
CA SER A 269 -21.37 -0.17 -10.58
C SER A 269 -21.69 1.06 -9.74
N ALA A 270 -21.93 0.89 -8.43
CA ALA A 270 -22.36 1.98 -7.54
C ALA A 270 -21.21 2.66 -6.80
N ILE A 271 -19.99 2.11 -6.85
CA ILE A 271 -18.78 2.78 -6.35
C ILE A 271 -17.88 3.13 -7.52
N GLU A 272 -17.79 4.41 -7.81
CA GLU A 272 -16.81 4.94 -8.75
C GLU A 272 -15.53 5.27 -7.99
N LEU A 273 -14.54 4.38 -8.10
CA LEU A 273 -13.20 4.67 -7.61
C LEU A 273 -12.54 5.69 -8.53
N PRO A 274 -11.93 6.76 -7.99
CA PRO A 274 -11.21 7.73 -8.80
C PRO A 274 -10.11 7.03 -9.58
N LYS A 275 -9.95 7.40 -10.85
CA LYS A 275 -8.87 6.91 -11.70
C LYS A 275 -7.68 7.84 -11.57
N LEU A 276 -6.48 7.28 -11.71
CA LEU A 276 -5.28 8.10 -11.86
C LEU A 276 -5.35 8.79 -13.22
N GLU A 277 -5.38 10.12 -13.21
CA GLU A 277 -5.51 10.94 -14.42
C GLU A 277 -4.21 11.71 -14.65
N LEU A 278 -3.52 11.41 -15.74
CA LEU A 278 -2.32 12.14 -16.13
C LEU A 278 -2.72 13.40 -16.90
N GLN A 279 -2.41 14.56 -16.32
CA GLN A 279 -2.57 15.86 -16.95
C GLN A 279 -1.21 16.35 -17.46
N CYS A 280 -1.14 16.68 -18.73
CA CYS A 280 0.08 17.12 -19.40
C CYS A 280 -0.31 17.98 -20.61
N GLU A 281 -0.07 19.29 -20.51
CA GLU A 281 -0.40 20.23 -21.58
C GLU A 281 0.83 20.60 -22.41
N LEU A 282 1.07 19.86 -23.49
CA LEU A 282 2.31 19.97 -24.26
C LEU A 282 2.33 21.07 -25.30
N ASP A 283 1.18 21.56 -25.79
CA ASP A 283 1.18 22.41 -26.98
C ASP A 283 1.93 23.71 -26.73
N SER A 284 1.73 24.34 -25.57
CA SER A 284 2.47 25.55 -25.16
C SER A 284 4.00 25.37 -25.16
N LEU A 285 4.49 24.18 -24.80
CA LEU A 285 5.92 23.86 -24.83
C LEU A 285 6.42 23.64 -26.26
N LEU A 286 5.63 22.94 -27.08
CA LEU A 286 5.98 22.62 -28.46
C LEU A 286 5.89 23.84 -29.38
N GLU A 287 5.05 24.82 -29.06
CA GLU A 287 4.95 26.11 -29.75
C GLU A 287 6.23 26.96 -29.63
N LEU A 288 7.07 26.70 -28.62
CA LEU A 288 8.37 27.36 -28.51
C LEU A 288 9.37 26.87 -29.56
N LEU A 289 9.16 25.66 -30.10
CA LEU A 289 10.10 24.97 -30.98
C LEU A 289 9.83 25.25 -32.47
N PRO A 290 10.84 25.12 -33.33
CA PRO A 290 10.65 25.04 -34.77
C PRO A 290 9.60 23.99 -35.16
N GLU A 291 8.81 24.29 -36.20
CA GLU A 291 7.74 23.41 -36.70
C GLU A 291 8.23 21.99 -37.00
N SER A 292 9.40 21.86 -37.65
CA SER A 292 9.98 20.55 -37.95
C SER A 292 10.27 19.70 -36.71
N TYR A 293 10.69 20.32 -35.60
CA TYR A 293 10.97 19.60 -34.36
C TYR A 293 9.68 19.16 -33.68
N ARG A 294 8.66 20.04 -33.67
CA ARG A 294 7.33 19.74 -33.16
C ARG A 294 6.70 18.57 -33.91
N ASP A 295 6.78 18.57 -35.23
CA ASP A 295 6.20 17.51 -36.06
C ASP A 295 6.91 16.17 -35.82
N ALA A 296 8.24 16.16 -35.74
CA ALA A 296 9.01 14.97 -35.38
C ALA A 296 8.65 14.42 -33.98
N ILE A 297 8.34 15.29 -33.01
CA ILE A 297 7.86 14.87 -31.69
C ILE A 297 6.46 14.25 -31.79
N ARG A 298 5.55 14.86 -32.58
CA ARG A 298 4.17 14.37 -32.76
C ARG A 298 4.10 13.02 -33.47
N GLU A 299 5.09 12.68 -34.28
CA GLU A 299 5.25 11.35 -34.88
C GLU A 299 5.64 10.25 -33.87
N VAL A 300 6.14 10.62 -32.69
CA VAL A 300 6.43 9.65 -31.63
C VAL A 300 5.12 9.08 -31.08
N GLY A 301 4.92 7.76 -31.23
CA GLY A 301 3.76 7.08 -30.68
C GLY A 301 3.60 7.34 -29.17
N ASN A 302 2.41 7.80 -28.76
CA ASN A 302 2.06 8.17 -27.39
C ASN A 302 2.99 9.24 -26.77
N TYR A 303 3.44 10.23 -27.54
CA TYR A 303 4.38 11.25 -27.07
C TYR A 303 3.94 11.97 -25.78
N HIS A 304 2.64 12.23 -25.59
CA HIS A 304 2.09 12.79 -24.33
C HIS A 304 2.54 12.02 -23.07
N PHE A 305 2.63 10.69 -23.17
CA PHE A 305 3.05 9.82 -22.07
C PHE A 305 4.56 9.58 -22.04
N ARG A 306 5.22 9.56 -23.20
CA ARG A 306 6.61 9.11 -23.32
C ARG A 306 7.65 10.22 -23.31
N LEU A 307 7.33 11.42 -23.78
CA LEU A 307 8.29 12.50 -23.93
C LEU A 307 8.82 12.96 -22.57
N VAL A 308 10.13 12.88 -22.36
CA VAL A 308 10.75 13.23 -21.06
C VAL A 308 11.43 14.58 -21.15
N ASP A 309 12.42 14.69 -22.03
CA ASP A 309 13.25 15.87 -22.22
C ASP A 309 13.44 16.14 -23.71
N ILE A 310 13.47 17.41 -24.09
CA ILE A 310 13.84 17.89 -25.43
C ILE A 310 15.18 18.61 -25.28
N CYS A 311 16.18 18.21 -26.06
CA CYS A 311 17.54 18.73 -26.00
C CYS A 311 17.90 19.44 -27.31
N VAL A 312 18.26 20.72 -27.19
CA VAL A 312 18.57 21.61 -28.31
C VAL A 312 19.90 22.29 -28.01
N ASP A 313 20.97 21.87 -28.69
CA ASP A 313 22.34 22.35 -28.45
C ASP A 313 22.95 22.87 -29.76
N VAL A 314 23.49 24.09 -29.79
CA VAL A 314 24.14 24.67 -30.97
C VAL A 314 25.22 23.71 -31.51
N GLY A 315 25.19 23.46 -32.82
CA GLY A 315 26.13 22.59 -33.52
C GLY A 315 25.87 21.09 -33.34
N ARG A 316 24.75 20.69 -32.75
CA ARG A 316 24.33 19.28 -32.63
C ARG A 316 22.98 19.05 -33.27
N THR A 317 22.72 17.82 -33.70
CA THR A 317 21.38 17.41 -34.12
C THR A 317 20.45 17.41 -32.89
N PRO A 318 19.28 18.08 -32.94
CA PRO A 318 18.34 18.12 -31.83
C PRO A 318 17.73 16.74 -31.60
N PHE A 319 17.45 16.41 -30.34
CA PHE A 319 16.88 15.10 -29.98
C PHE A 319 15.96 15.20 -28.77
N ALA A 320 15.09 14.23 -28.61
CA ALA A 320 14.25 14.07 -27.43
C ALA A 320 14.42 12.70 -26.78
N TYR A 321 14.34 12.66 -25.45
CA TYR A 321 14.28 11.42 -24.69
C TYR A 321 12.83 10.96 -24.53
N THR A 322 12.58 9.68 -24.79
CA THR A 322 11.24 9.05 -24.66
C THR A 322 11.20 7.96 -23.58
N GLY A 323 12.24 7.90 -22.76
CA GLY A 323 12.46 6.91 -21.72
C GLY A 323 13.94 6.70 -21.41
N LYS A 324 14.24 5.82 -20.44
CA LYS A 324 15.63 5.50 -20.07
C LYS A 324 16.37 4.87 -21.26
N LYS A 325 17.47 5.49 -21.70
CA LYS A 325 18.26 5.09 -22.86
C LYS A 325 17.47 5.04 -24.19
N GLN A 326 16.35 5.77 -24.29
CA GLN A 326 15.56 5.88 -25.51
C GLN A 326 15.61 7.32 -26.01
N ARG A 327 16.16 7.54 -27.20
CA ARG A 327 16.25 8.86 -27.84
C ARG A 327 15.70 8.81 -29.26
N VAL A 328 15.10 9.91 -29.69
CA VAL A 328 14.64 10.14 -31.05
C VAL A 328 15.29 11.44 -31.56
N LEU A 329 15.78 11.42 -32.81
CA LEU A 329 16.30 12.62 -33.45
C LEU A 329 15.12 13.46 -33.96
N LEU A 330 15.21 14.78 -33.81
CA LEU A 330 14.17 15.70 -34.28
C LEU A 330 14.45 16.25 -35.69
N ALA A 331 15.68 16.02 -36.19
CA ALA A 331 16.07 16.30 -37.57
C ALA A 331 16.68 15.03 -38.18
N GLN A 332 15.91 14.32 -39.02
CA GLN A 332 16.32 13.03 -39.59
C GLN A 332 17.41 13.15 -40.65
N ASP A 333 17.51 14.30 -41.30
CA ASP A 333 18.53 14.65 -42.28
C ASP A 333 19.91 14.95 -41.65
N GLY A 334 19.99 14.95 -40.31
CA GLY A 334 21.21 15.26 -39.57
C GLY A 334 21.48 16.76 -39.41
N THR A 335 20.55 17.62 -39.80
CA THR A 335 20.70 19.08 -39.64
C THR A 335 20.97 19.44 -38.18
N VAL A 336 21.98 20.29 -37.97
CA VAL A 336 22.40 20.74 -36.65
C VAL A 336 21.68 22.03 -36.25
N VAL A 337 21.46 22.21 -34.95
CA VAL A 337 20.86 23.42 -34.39
C VAL A 337 21.79 24.62 -34.62
N SER A 338 21.25 25.71 -35.17
CA SER A 338 21.98 26.97 -35.32
C SER A 338 21.82 27.86 -34.08
N LYS A 339 22.65 28.89 -33.95
CA LYS A 339 22.52 29.86 -32.86
C LYS A 339 21.20 30.63 -32.95
N GLU A 340 20.76 30.93 -34.16
CA GLU A 340 19.48 31.59 -34.45
C GLU A 340 18.31 30.76 -33.92
N THR A 341 18.31 29.43 -34.12
CA THR A 341 17.27 28.54 -33.58
C THR A 341 17.14 28.66 -32.05
N VAL A 342 18.26 28.70 -31.33
CA VAL A 342 18.24 28.87 -29.86
C VAL A 342 17.70 30.25 -29.48
N ASN A 343 18.12 31.30 -30.19
CA ASN A 343 17.64 32.66 -29.95
C ASN A 343 16.12 32.78 -30.22
N ASP A 344 15.61 32.15 -31.27
CA ASP A 344 14.19 32.14 -31.60
C ASP A 344 13.36 31.45 -30.50
N ILE A 345 13.83 30.31 -29.97
CA ILE A 345 13.18 29.62 -28.83
C ILE A 345 13.15 30.52 -27.60
N ILE A 346 14.25 31.22 -27.29
CA ILE A 346 14.32 32.17 -26.16
C ILE A 346 13.39 33.36 -26.40
N MET A 347 13.29 33.86 -27.63
CA MET A 347 12.38 34.94 -27.99
C MET A 347 10.92 34.51 -27.81
N ASN A 348 10.55 33.30 -28.27
CA ASN A 348 9.22 32.71 -28.08
C ASN A 348 8.87 32.52 -26.60
N LEU A 349 9.86 32.24 -25.75
CA LEU A 349 9.68 32.17 -24.29
C LEU A 349 9.38 33.54 -23.65
N GLY A 350 9.63 34.64 -24.36
CA GLY A 350 9.50 36.01 -23.87
C GLY A 350 10.83 36.70 -23.56
N GLY A 351 11.94 36.17 -24.07
CA GLY A 351 13.29 36.73 -23.95
C GLY A 351 14.08 36.25 -22.74
N GLU A 352 15.37 36.62 -22.67
CA GLU A 352 16.28 36.15 -21.61
C GLU A 352 15.88 36.59 -20.19
N MET A 353 15.10 37.67 -20.05
CA MET A 353 14.62 38.16 -18.75
C MET A 353 13.65 37.18 -18.05
N ARG A 354 13.10 36.21 -18.79
CA ARG A 354 12.30 35.10 -18.23
C ARG A 354 13.16 34.03 -17.57
N ILE A 355 14.47 34.02 -17.83
CA ILE A 355 15.41 33.05 -17.27
C ILE A 355 15.85 33.56 -15.90
N GLY A 356 15.51 32.79 -14.85
CA GLY A 356 15.93 33.06 -13.50
C GLY A 356 17.44 32.93 -13.31
N ASN A 357 17.93 33.43 -12.17
CA ASN A 357 19.36 33.41 -11.81
C ASN A 357 19.93 31.99 -11.67
N ASP A 358 19.08 30.98 -11.57
CA ASP A 358 19.45 29.55 -11.52
C ASP A 358 19.51 28.90 -12.92
N ASN A 359 19.44 29.69 -13.99
CA ASN A 359 19.39 29.25 -15.39
C ASN A 359 18.15 28.40 -15.73
N ARG A 360 17.04 28.66 -15.05
CA ARG A 360 15.76 28.01 -15.33
C ARG A 360 14.69 29.01 -15.73
N ALA A 361 13.78 28.54 -16.56
CA ALA A 361 12.54 29.20 -16.89
C ALA A 361 11.44 28.15 -17.03
N GLY A 362 10.22 28.60 -17.02
CA GLY A 362 9.04 27.79 -17.32
C GLY A 362 8.05 28.60 -18.15
N ILE A 363 6.88 28.02 -18.35
CA ILE A 363 5.78 28.64 -19.08
C ILE A 363 4.69 28.95 -18.07
N ASP A 364 4.11 30.14 -18.16
CA ASP A 364 3.09 30.59 -17.22
C ASP A 364 1.95 29.55 -17.12
N ARG A 365 1.59 29.17 -15.89
CA ARG A 365 0.58 28.16 -15.55
C ARG A 365 0.92 26.73 -15.95
N GLN A 366 2.14 26.44 -16.38
CA GLN A 366 2.56 25.11 -16.80
C GLN A 366 3.62 24.51 -15.86
N LEU A 367 3.76 23.18 -15.93
CA LEU A 367 4.74 22.43 -15.13
C LEU A 367 6.06 22.17 -15.88
N HIS A 368 6.18 22.62 -17.13
CA HIS A 368 7.38 22.41 -17.93
C HIS A 368 8.55 23.23 -17.42
N ARG A 369 9.75 22.64 -17.47
CA ARG A 369 10.98 23.29 -17.04
C ARG A 369 11.95 23.41 -18.20
N ILE A 370 12.40 24.62 -18.48
CA ILE A 370 13.36 24.94 -19.53
C ILE A 370 14.65 25.36 -18.83
N SER A 371 15.68 24.53 -18.94
CA SER A 371 17.01 24.80 -18.36
C SER A 371 17.98 25.20 -19.45
N VAL A 372 18.68 26.32 -19.25
CA VAL A 372 19.62 26.86 -20.24
C VAL A 372 21.07 26.56 -19.87
N MET A 373 21.92 26.39 -20.89
CA MET A 373 23.37 26.31 -20.75
C MET A 373 24.01 27.58 -21.32
N ARG A 374 24.87 28.24 -20.53
CA ARG A 374 25.53 29.49 -20.90
C ARG A 374 27.03 29.32 -21.11
N SER A 375 27.56 30.06 -22.08
CA SER A 375 29.00 30.13 -22.35
C SER A 375 29.73 30.93 -21.26
N LYS A 376 31.05 31.02 -21.34
CA LYS A 376 31.84 31.88 -20.43
C LYS A 376 31.58 33.37 -20.62
N THR A 377 30.99 33.76 -21.75
CA THR A 377 30.56 35.15 -22.04
C THR A 377 29.07 35.33 -21.81
N ASP A 378 28.45 34.44 -21.04
CA ASP A 378 27.04 34.46 -20.64
C ASP A 378 26.04 34.21 -21.78
N GLU A 379 26.48 33.76 -22.95
CA GLU A 379 25.58 33.48 -24.07
C GLU A 379 24.91 32.11 -23.95
N VAL A 380 23.58 32.03 -24.09
CA VAL A 380 22.86 30.75 -24.09
C VAL A 380 23.17 29.94 -25.35
N TYR A 381 23.73 28.74 -25.21
CA TYR A 381 24.08 27.87 -26.36
C TYR A 381 23.34 26.53 -26.37
N GLY A 382 22.58 26.22 -25.34
CA GLY A 382 21.81 24.98 -25.28
C GLY A 382 20.65 25.03 -24.29
N LEU A 383 19.68 24.17 -24.54
CA LEU A 383 18.39 24.11 -23.85
C LEU A 383 18.05 22.65 -23.53
N THR A 384 17.57 22.41 -22.31
CA THR A 384 16.89 21.17 -21.93
C THR A 384 15.47 21.51 -21.48
N MET A 385 14.47 21.07 -22.23
CA MET A 385 13.06 21.31 -21.94
C MET A 385 12.45 20.02 -21.39
N ARG A 386 12.26 19.96 -20.07
CA ARG A 386 11.70 18.83 -19.35
C ARG A 386 10.17 18.92 -19.31
N VAL A 387 9.52 17.83 -19.70
CA VAL A 387 8.06 17.73 -19.69
C VAL A 387 7.54 17.51 -18.26
N GLY A 388 6.93 18.55 -17.68
CA GLY A 388 6.18 18.46 -16.43
C GLY A 388 4.81 17.82 -16.62
N ARG A 389 4.35 17.12 -15.59
CA ARG A 389 3.07 16.39 -15.56
C ARG A 389 2.46 16.44 -14.18
N ALA A 390 1.14 16.53 -14.12
CA ALA A 390 0.38 16.30 -12.91
C ALA A 390 -0.31 14.93 -12.98
N LEU A 391 -0.31 14.20 -11.88
CA LEU A 391 -1.06 12.94 -11.76
C LEU A 391 -2.15 13.17 -10.72
N ARG A 392 -3.36 13.46 -11.20
CA ARG A 392 -4.50 13.72 -10.33
C ARG A 392 -4.93 12.42 -9.66
N ASN A 393 -5.43 12.59 -8.44
CA ASN A 393 -5.89 11.55 -7.53
C ASN A 393 -4.77 10.72 -6.90
N ALA A 394 -3.49 10.90 -7.23
CA ALA A 394 -2.38 10.17 -6.61
C ALA A 394 -2.38 10.15 -5.06
N ALA A 395 -2.90 11.19 -4.41
CA ALA A 395 -2.99 11.30 -2.97
C ALA A 395 -4.08 10.41 -2.34
N CYS A 396 -5.01 9.83 -3.11
CA CYS A 396 -6.09 9.02 -2.53
C CYS A 396 -5.58 7.78 -1.78
N VAL A 397 -4.36 7.30 -2.04
CA VAL A 397 -3.74 6.22 -1.24
C VAL A 397 -3.57 6.59 0.24
N LEU A 398 -3.64 7.89 0.56
CA LEU A 398 -3.46 8.48 1.89
C LEU A 398 -4.73 9.19 2.41
N THR A 399 -5.91 8.95 1.85
CA THR A 399 -7.13 9.71 2.20
C THR A 399 -7.43 9.70 3.70
N ASP A 400 -7.31 8.57 4.38
CA ASP A 400 -7.47 8.48 5.85
C ASP A 400 -6.40 9.27 6.62
N LEU A 401 -5.16 9.27 6.16
CA LEU A 401 -4.09 10.06 6.76
C LEU A 401 -4.30 11.56 6.55
N LEU A 402 -4.81 11.95 5.38
CA LEU A 402 -4.91 13.35 4.99
C LEU A 402 -6.18 14.02 5.49
N LEU A 403 -7.32 13.32 5.44
CA LEU A 403 -8.66 13.89 5.51
C LEU A 403 -9.54 13.31 6.63
N SER A 404 -9.09 12.32 7.41
CA SER A 404 -9.87 11.89 8.58
C SER A 404 -9.62 12.84 9.76
N ASP A 405 -10.65 13.18 10.53
CA ASP A 405 -10.53 14.03 11.73
C ASP A 405 -9.48 13.49 12.70
N LYS A 406 -9.29 12.17 12.75
CA LYS A 406 -8.28 11.51 13.60
C LYS A 406 -6.83 11.83 13.21
N ASN A 407 -6.57 12.12 11.94
CA ASN A 407 -5.21 12.30 11.42
C ASN A 407 -5.00 13.64 10.67
N ALA A 408 -6.06 14.41 10.43
CA ALA A 408 -6.02 15.61 9.61
C ALA A 408 -5.12 16.71 10.18
N ASP A 409 -4.77 16.67 11.46
CA ASP A 409 -3.84 17.58 12.14
C ASP A 409 -2.37 17.12 12.07
N LYS A 410 -2.12 15.87 11.65
CA LYS A 410 -0.78 15.27 11.66
C LYS A 410 0.11 15.85 10.58
N SER A 411 1.33 16.21 10.97
CA SER A 411 2.38 16.61 10.03
C SER A 411 2.99 15.38 9.36
N VAL A 412 3.13 15.43 8.03
CA VAL A 412 3.52 14.28 7.20
C VAL A 412 4.83 14.56 6.45
N LEU A 413 5.81 13.67 6.59
CA LEU A 413 7.04 13.71 5.81
C LEU A 413 7.02 12.65 4.72
N VAL A 414 7.08 13.07 3.47
CA VAL A 414 7.20 12.20 2.31
C VAL A 414 8.67 11.93 2.00
N LEU A 415 9.10 10.69 2.15
CA LEU A 415 10.48 10.26 1.86
C LEU A 415 10.55 9.53 0.52
N GLY A 416 11.74 9.53 -0.08
CA GLY A 416 11.99 8.79 -1.30
C GLY A 416 13.22 9.23 -2.07
N HIS A 417 13.76 8.30 -2.85
CA HIS A 417 14.89 8.54 -3.75
C HIS A 417 14.52 9.51 -4.88
N PRO A 418 15.51 10.15 -5.54
CA PRO A 418 15.26 10.95 -6.73
C PRO A 418 14.39 10.22 -7.75
N GLY A 419 13.36 10.93 -8.22
CA GLY A 419 12.42 10.38 -9.18
C GLY A 419 11.40 9.40 -8.61
N SER A 420 11.29 9.13 -7.30
CA SER A 420 10.26 8.21 -6.73
C SER A 420 8.81 8.69 -6.85
N GLY A 421 8.60 9.98 -7.17
CA GLY A 421 7.28 10.59 -7.31
C GLY A 421 6.85 11.48 -6.15
N LYS A 422 7.79 11.93 -5.29
CA LYS A 422 7.51 12.80 -4.13
C LYS A 422 6.71 14.05 -4.51
N THR A 423 7.24 14.85 -5.45
CA THR A 423 6.59 16.07 -5.94
C THR A 423 5.23 15.76 -6.59
N THR A 424 5.10 14.64 -7.30
CA THR A 424 3.81 14.20 -7.87
C THR A 424 2.77 13.96 -6.77
N LEU A 425 3.16 13.26 -5.70
CA LEU A 425 2.28 13.00 -4.56
C LEU A 425 1.95 14.29 -3.82
N ILE A 426 2.94 15.08 -3.43
CA ILE A 426 2.75 16.33 -2.68
C ILE A 426 1.87 17.33 -3.44
N ARG A 427 2.03 17.41 -4.76
CA ARG A 427 1.18 18.26 -5.60
C ARG A 427 -0.29 17.88 -5.51
N ASP A 428 -0.60 16.58 -5.61
CA ASP A 428 -1.98 16.12 -5.49
C ASP A 428 -2.49 16.17 -4.03
N VAL A 429 -1.60 16.07 -3.03
CA VAL A 429 -1.92 16.33 -1.62
C VAL A 429 -2.37 17.78 -1.43
N ALA A 430 -1.67 18.75 -2.02
CA ALA A 430 -2.05 20.16 -1.94
C ALA A 430 -3.47 20.42 -2.46
N ARG A 431 -3.80 19.83 -3.62
CA ARG A 431 -5.16 19.83 -4.15
C ARG A 431 -6.15 19.17 -3.20
N CYS A 432 -5.88 17.94 -2.80
CA CYS A 432 -6.76 17.13 -1.97
C CYS A 432 -7.10 17.81 -0.63
N VAL A 433 -6.10 18.37 0.05
CA VAL A 433 -6.29 19.09 1.32
C VAL A 433 -7.00 20.42 1.09
N SER A 434 -6.60 21.21 0.09
CA SER A 434 -7.23 22.52 -0.17
C SER A 434 -8.70 22.43 -0.61
N GLU A 435 -9.11 21.33 -1.24
CA GLU A 435 -10.52 21.06 -1.59
C GLU A 435 -11.42 20.86 -0.35
N THR A 436 -10.85 20.63 0.84
CA THR A 436 -11.61 20.58 2.11
C THR A 436 -11.94 21.96 2.68
N MET A 437 -11.62 23.03 1.95
CA MET A 437 -11.68 24.44 2.39
C MET A 437 -10.62 24.84 3.42
N GLU A 438 -9.65 23.96 3.71
CA GLU A 438 -8.50 24.29 4.54
C GLU A 438 -7.60 25.33 3.86
N ASN A 439 -7.09 26.28 4.64
CA ASN A 439 -6.15 27.29 4.17
C ASN A 439 -4.75 26.70 3.96
N VAL A 440 -4.53 26.17 2.76
CA VAL A 440 -3.26 25.56 2.34
C VAL A 440 -2.34 26.58 1.66
N CYS A 441 -1.07 26.60 2.06
CA CYS A 441 -0.03 27.38 1.38
C CYS A 441 1.19 26.52 1.03
N ILE A 442 1.65 26.63 -0.22
CA ILE A 442 2.78 25.91 -0.78
C ILE A 442 3.99 26.84 -0.79
N ILE A 443 5.10 26.41 -0.21
CA ILE A 443 6.41 27.03 -0.35
C ILE A 443 7.12 26.34 -1.51
N ASP A 444 7.16 27.01 -2.66
CA ASP A 444 7.60 26.42 -3.92
C ASP A 444 8.93 27.02 -4.37
N THR A 445 10.01 26.28 -4.15
CA THR A 445 11.37 26.76 -4.38
C THR A 445 11.84 26.63 -5.82
N SER A 446 11.30 25.65 -6.55
CA SER A 446 11.67 25.39 -7.95
C SER A 446 10.49 25.48 -8.90
N ASN A 447 9.35 26.03 -8.44
CA ASN A 447 8.09 26.07 -9.17
C ASN A 447 7.63 24.68 -9.64
N GLU A 448 8.04 23.62 -8.93
CA GLU A 448 7.75 22.25 -9.33
C GLU A 448 6.36 21.80 -8.85
N ILE A 449 5.83 22.35 -7.76
CA ILE A 449 4.49 21.98 -7.27
C ILE A 449 3.44 22.78 -8.04
N GLY A 450 3.50 24.10 -7.99
CA GLY A 450 2.50 25.01 -8.52
C GLY A 450 2.75 25.45 -9.97
N GLY A 451 3.81 25.00 -10.63
CA GLY A 451 4.17 25.46 -11.98
C GLY A 451 4.72 26.87 -12.01
N ASP A 452 5.06 27.37 -13.19
CA ASP A 452 5.68 28.71 -13.35
C ASP A 452 4.64 29.83 -13.58
N GLY A 453 5.08 31.08 -13.52
CA GLY A 453 4.28 32.28 -13.69
C GLY A 453 3.53 32.70 -12.42
N LEU A 454 2.84 33.84 -12.44
CA LEU A 454 2.16 34.40 -11.27
C LEU A 454 0.96 33.58 -10.79
N VAL A 455 0.32 32.84 -11.70
CA VAL A 455 -0.87 32.04 -11.42
C VAL A 455 -0.44 30.58 -11.30
N PRO A 456 -0.69 29.90 -10.16
CA PRO A 456 -0.35 28.50 -10.02
C PRO A 456 -1.19 27.65 -10.98
N HIS A 457 -0.63 26.52 -11.41
CA HIS A 457 -1.31 25.51 -12.21
C HIS A 457 -2.53 24.95 -11.45
N GLU A 458 -3.63 24.69 -12.16
CA GLU A 458 -4.88 24.16 -11.59
C GLU A 458 -4.75 22.83 -10.82
N CYS A 459 -3.63 22.11 -10.97
CA CYS A 459 -3.44 20.79 -10.38
C CYS A 459 -3.21 20.85 -8.87
N VAL A 460 -2.98 22.03 -8.30
CA VAL A 460 -2.89 22.24 -6.84
C VAL A 460 -4.21 22.66 -6.19
N GLY A 461 -5.31 22.70 -6.96
CA GLY A 461 -6.64 23.05 -6.45
C GLY A 461 -6.70 24.49 -5.92
N TRP A 462 -7.18 24.65 -4.68
CA TRP A 462 -7.33 25.95 -4.02
C TRP A 462 -6.08 26.40 -3.25
N ALA A 463 -5.02 25.58 -3.23
CA ALA A 463 -3.82 25.88 -2.49
C ALA A 463 -3.14 27.15 -3.02
N ARG A 464 -2.78 28.05 -2.10
CA ARG A 464 -2.02 29.26 -2.40
C ARG A 464 -0.54 28.92 -2.53
N ARG A 465 0.24 29.77 -3.20
CA ARG A 465 1.68 29.54 -3.41
C ARG A 465 2.49 30.78 -3.04
N MET A 466 3.56 30.58 -2.29
CA MET A 466 4.66 31.53 -2.14
C MET A 466 5.87 30.98 -2.92
N MET A 467 6.36 31.78 -3.88
CA MET A 467 7.57 31.45 -4.63
C MET A 467 8.80 31.82 -3.80
N VAL A 468 9.82 30.97 -3.80
CA VAL A 468 11.06 31.24 -3.09
C VAL A 468 12.11 31.81 -4.07
N PRO A 469 12.71 32.98 -3.80
CA PRO A 469 13.67 33.60 -4.72
C PRO A 469 14.98 32.83 -4.89
N SER A 470 15.41 32.10 -3.87
CA SER A 470 16.58 31.24 -3.90
C SER A 470 16.46 30.11 -2.89
N LEU A 471 17.25 29.07 -3.06
CA LEU A 471 17.30 27.93 -2.17
C LEU A 471 17.62 28.32 -0.71
N GLU A 472 18.48 29.33 -0.51
CA GLU A 472 18.86 29.84 0.81
C GLU A 472 17.73 30.62 1.49
N ALA A 473 16.81 31.19 0.72
CA ALA A 473 15.68 31.98 1.22
C ALA A 473 14.51 31.11 1.72
N GLN A 474 14.46 29.82 1.37
CA GLN A 474 13.34 28.92 1.67
C GLN A 474 12.97 28.92 3.16
N ALA A 475 13.96 28.81 4.05
CA ALA A 475 13.74 28.82 5.49
C ALA A 475 13.05 30.12 5.97
N GLY A 476 13.43 31.27 5.40
CA GLY A 476 12.81 32.56 5.72
C GLY A 476 11.35 32.62 5.23
N VAL A 477 11.11 32.20 3.98
CA VAL A 477 9.77 32.20 3.38
C VAL A 477 8.81 31.27 4.12
N MET A 478 9.29 30.11 4.60
CA MET A 478 8.50 29.22 5.46
C MET A 478 8.01 29.93 6.73
N VAL A 479 8.91 30.67 7.40
CA VAL A 479 8.58 31.40 8.63
C VAL A 479 7.66 32.58 8.34
N GLU A 480 7.91 33.32 7.26
CA GLU A 480 7.07 34.44 6.79
C GLU A 480 5.64 34.00 6.52
N CYS A 481 5.46 32.87 5.85
CA CYS A 481 4.14 32.33 5.51
C CYS A 481 3.25 32.19 6.76
N VAL A 482 3.81 31.60 7.82
CA VAL A 482 3.09 31.37 9.07
C VAL A 482 2.84 32.68 9.83
N GLN A 483 3.69 33.70 9.67
CA GLN A 483 3.49 35.00 10.30
C GLN A 483 2.34 35.80 9.67
N ASN A 484 2.19 35.69 8.36
CA ASN A 484 1.40 36.66 7.59
C ASN A 484 0.11 36.10 7.00
N HIS A 485 -0.04 34.78 6.87
CA HIS A 485 -1.07 34.20 6.01
C HIS A 485 -2.06 33.25 6.69
N THR A 486 -2.03 33.16 8.03
CA THR A 486 -2.95 32.35 8.86
C THR A 486 -3.18 30.94 8.30
N VAL A 487 -2.08 30.33 7.85
CA VAL A 487 -2.07 29.03 7.17
C VAL A 487 -2.44 27.91 8.14
N GLU A 488 -3.31 27.00 7.72
CA GLU A 488 -3.66 25.79 8.49
C GLU A 488 -2.72 24.64 8.13
N THR A 489 -2.45 24.46 6.82
CA THR A 489 -1.46 23.51 6.31
C THR A 489 -0.39 24.19 5.44
N LEU A 490 0.86 24.06 5.85
CA LEU A 490 2.03 24.46 5.07
C LEU A 490 2.58 23.26 4.29
N ILE A 491 2.76 23.41 2.99
CA ILE A 491 3.33 22.39 2.11
C ILE A 491 4.68 22.84 1.58
N VAL A 492 5.70 22.00 1.67
CA VAL A 492 7.06 22.30 1.21
C VAL A 492 7.56 21.16 0.32
N ASP A 493 7.99 21.45 -0.91
CA ASP A 493 8.40 20.37 -1.83
C ASP A 493 9.56 19.56 -1.28
N GLU A 494 10.65 20.21 -0.85
CA GLU A 494 11.81 19.50 -0.34
C GLU A 494 12.51 20.26 0.79
N ILE A 495 12.71 19.57 1.92
CA ILE A 495 13.60 20.00 3.00
C ILE A 495 14.92 19.23 2.87
N GLY A 496 15.97 19.96 2.49
CA GLY A 496 17.31 19.43 2.20
C GLY A 496 18.43 20.07 3.04
N ARG A 497 18.16 21.12 3.82
CA ARG A 497 19.19 21.85 4.59
C ARG A 497 18.85 22.01 6.06
N LYS A 498 19.90 22.13 6.88
CA LYS A 498 19.78 22.38 8.33
C LYS A 498 18.96 23.63 8.68
N ALA A 499 19.07 24.70 7.89
CA ALA A 499 18.29 25.93 8.11
C ALA A 499 16.78 25.68 7.94
N GLU A 500 16.40 24.87 6.95
CA GLU A 500 15.01 24.50 6.69
C GLU A 500 14.45 23.57 7.78
N VAL A 501 15.28 22.72 8.38
CA VAL A 501 14.90 21.92 9.56
C VAL A 501 14.57 22.80 10.76
N LEU A 502 15.37 23.84 11.01
CA LEU A 502 15.07 24.81 12.08
C LEU A 502 13.81 25.63 11.78
N ALA A 503 13.61 26.02 10.52
CA ALA A 503 12.38 26.69 10.09
C ALA A 503 11.16 25.78 10.26
N ALA A 504 11.25 24.51 9.86
CA ALA A 504 10.19 23.51 10.05
C ALA A 504 9.83 23.33 11.53
N SER A 505 10.83 23.33 12.42
CA SER A 505 10.59 23.30 13.86
C SER A 505 9.85 24.56 14.34
N THR A 506 10.20 25.73 13.81
CA THR A 506 9.55 27.01 14.14
C THR A 506 8.10 27.02 13.63
N VAL A 507 7.86 26.54 12.41
CA VAL A 507 6.53 26.37 11.83
C VAL A 507 5.68 25.46 12.72
N ARG A 508 6.20 24.28 13.09
CA ARG A 508 5.48 23.32 13.93
C ARG A 508 5.10 23.89 15.30
N GLN A 509 6.00 24.67 15.92
CA GLN A 509 5.73 25.35 17.19
C GLN A 509 4.62 26.40 17.11
N ARG A 510 4.38 26.96 15.92
CA ARG A 510 3.34 27.99 15.71
C ARG A 510 1.97 27.40 15.41
N GLY A 511 1.86 26.09 15.23
CA GLY A 511 0.58 25.39 15.14
C GLY A 511 0.21 24.79 13.78
N PRO A 512 0.59 25.36 12.60
CA PRO A 512 0.20 24.78 11.33
C PRO A 512 0.66 23.34 11.16
N ARG A 513 -0.18 22.55 10.49
CA ARG A 513 0.21 21.25 9.97
C ARG A 513 1.28 21.44 8.91
N LEU A 514 2.34 20.63 8.97
CA LEU A 514 3.43 20.67 7.99
C LEU A 514 3.42 19.38 7.16
N ILE A 515 3.33 19.53 5.84
CA ILE A 515 3.53 18.44 4.89
C ILE A 515 4.75 18.78 4.05
N ALA A 516 5.76 17.92 4.05
CA ALA A 516 6.96 18.17 3.25
C ALA A 516 7.54 16.91 2.65
N SER A 517 8.44 17.04 1.68
CA SER A 517 9.30 15.91 1.27
C SER A 517 10.75 16.08 1.71
N ALA A 518 11.48 14.96 1.76
CA ALA A 518 12.92 14.96 1.87
C ALA A 518 13.51 13.76 1.11
N HIS A 519 14.80 13.84 0.80
CA HIS A 519 15.53 12.77 0.14
C HIS A 519 15.93 11.63 1.08
N GLY A 520 15.87 10.41 0.56
CA GLY A 520 16.35 9.20 1.24
C GLY A 520 15.22 8.33 1.79
N ASP A 521 15.59 7.40 2.67
CA ASP A 521 14.69 6.55 3.44
C ASP A 521 14.75 6.89 4.94
N PHE A 522 13.81 6.35 5.73
CA PHE A 522 13.71 6.62 7.16
C PHE A 522 14.99 6.30 7.94
N ARG A 523 15.64 5.16 7.65
CA ARG A 523 16.85 4.74 8.37
C ARG A 523 18.04 5.64 8.02
N ALA A 524 18.15 6.06 6.76
CA ALA A 524 19.16 7.01 6.32
C ALA A 524 18.95 8.39 6.97
N LEU A 525 17.69 8.83 7.11
CA LEU A 525 17.34 10.12 7.71
C LEU A 525 17.79 10.26 9.16
N ILE A 526 17.64 9.21 9.98
CA ILE A 526 18.09 9.20 11.39
C ILE A 526 19.60 9.46 11.52
N LYS A 527 20.38 9.01 10.54
CA LYS A 527 21.84 9.15 10.50
C LYS A 527 22.31 10.45 9.85
N ASN A 528 21.42 11.17 9.17
CA ASN A 528 21.78 12.38 8.45
C ASN A 528 22.05 13.54 9.43
N PRO A 529 23.26 14.10 9.50
CA PRO A 529 23.60 15.12 10.49
C PRO A 529 22.78 16.42 10.34
N ASP A 530 22.37 16.76 9.12
CA ASP A 530 21.65 17.99 8.83
C ASP A 530 20.13 17.80 8.93
N LEU A 531 19.62 16.61 8.55
CA LEU A 531 18.19 16.35 8.43
C LEU A 531 17.58 15.52 9.56
N LYS A 532 18.38 14.86 10.42
CA LYS A 532 17.84 14.03 11.52
C LYS A 532 16.92 14.80 12.48
N GLY A 533 17.04 16.13 12.53
CA GLY A 533 16.13 16.98 13.31
C GLY A 533 14.67 16.85 12.90
N LEU A 534 14.37 16.50 11.64
CA LEU A 534 13.00 16.24 11.17
C LEU A 534 12.30 15.11 11.93
N VAL A 535 13.07 14.13 12.41
CA VAL A 535 12.60 12.96 13.16
C VAL A 535 13.00 13.01 14.63
N GLY A 536 13.29 14.20 15.17
CA GLY A 536 13.57 14.41 16.59
C GLY A 536 15.05 14.29 16.96
N GLY A 537 15.93 14.06 15.99
CA GLY A 537 17.38 14.01 16.17
C GLY A 537 17.88 12.84 17.02
N SER A 538 19.18 12.84 17.28
CA SER A 538 19.84 11.83 18.13
C SER A 538 20.97 12.44 18.94
N GLN A 539 21.11 11.99 20.18
CA GLN A 539 22.10 12.45 21.15
C GLN A 539 22.66 11.26 21.94
N GLN A 540 23.91 11.39 22.42
CA GLN A 540 24.49 10.41 23.33
C GLN A 540 24.18 10.79 24.78
N VAL A 541 23.68 9.83 25.55
CA VAL A 541 23.38 9.97 26.97
C VAL A 541 24.06 8.87 27.76
N ILE A 542 24.41 9.18 29.01
CA ILE A 542 24.94 8.19 29.96
C ILE A 542 23.78 7.73 30.83
N VAL A 543 23.37 6.46 30.68
CA VAL A 543 22.29 5.86 31.47
C VAL A 543 22.81 5.21 32.74
N GLY A 544 21.93 5.01 33.72
CA GLY A 544 22.25 4.34 34.99
C GLY A 544 22.47 2.83 34.85
N ASP A 545 23.05 2.20 35.89
CA ASP A 545 23.39 0.76 35.88
C ASP A 545 22.19 -0.17 35.64
N LYS A 546 21.00 0.20 36.13
CA LYS A 546 19.78 -0.60 35.95
C LYS A 546 19.33 -0.63 34.50
N GLU A 547 19.41 0.51 33.82
CA GLU A 547 18.94 0.71 32.45
C GLU A 547 19.93 0.12 31.44
N ALA A 548 21.23 0.29 31.69
CA ALA A 548 22.29 -0.39 30.92
C ALA A 548 22.18 -1.93 30.99
N LYS A 549 21.83 -2.48 32.16
CA LYS A 549 21.59 -3.92 32.31
C LYS A 549 20.31 -4.39 31.60
N ALA A 550 19.29 -3.54 31.51
CA ALA A 550 18.01 -3.86 30.88
C ALA A 550 18.09 -3.84 29.34
N SER A 551 18.88 -2.93 28.76
CA SER A 551 19.00 -2.76 27.30
C SER A 551 20.04 -3.66 26.63
N ASN A 552 20.81 -4.47 27.40
CA ASN A 552 21.99 -5.19 26.91
C ASN A 552 23.04 -4.30 26.20
N GLN A 553 23.01 -2.99 26.41
CA GLN A 553 23.95 -2.03 25.84
C GLN A 553 24.87 -1.43 26.93
N GLY A 554 25.94 -0.77 26.51
CA GLY A 554 26.82 -0.01 27.42
C GLY A 554 26.10 1.15 28.11
N LYS A 555 26.77 1.79 29.07
CA LYS A 555 26.24 3.00 29.75
C LYS A 555 26.07 4.18 28.80
N LEU A 556 26.90 4.28 27.77
CA LEU A 556 26.77 5.30 26.75
C LEU A 556 25.79 4.79 25.68
N GLN A 557 24.60 5.39 25.63
CA GLN A 557 23.53 5.00 24.70
C GLN A 557 23.15 6.18 23.81
N THR A 558 22.65 5.88 22.62
CA THR A 558 22.10 6.90 21.72
C THR A 558 20.59 6.93 21.90
N GLN A 559 20.05 8.10 22.21
CA GLN A 559 18.62 8.32 22.37
C GLN A 559 18.16 9.47 21.47
N ARG A 560 16.85 9.54 21.22
CA ARG A 560 16.24 10.64 20.49
C ARG A 560 16.42 11.96 21.26
N ALA A 561 16.72 13.05 20.56
CA ALA A 561 17.05 14.34 21.19
C ALA A 561 15.82 15.18 21.55
N GLY A 562 14.71 14.98 20.86
CA GLY A 562 13.44 15.68 21.10
C GLY A 562 12.31 15.08 20.28
N ASN A 563 11.15 15.73 20.28
CA ASN A 563 10.01 15.27 19.50
C ASN A 563 10.26 15.43 17.99
N PRO A 564 9.85 14.45 17.16
CA PRO A 564 9.83 14.62 15.72
C PRO A 564 9.04 15.86 15.31
N ILE A 565 9.46 16.50 14.22
CA ILE A 565 8.68 17.58 13.60
C ILE A 565 7.45 16.96 12.92
N PHE A 566 7.62 15.78 12.34
CA PHE A 566 6.60 15.04 11.62
C PHE A 566 6.09 13.85 12.42
N ASP A 567 4.77 13.72 12.47
CA ASP A 567 4.07 12.69 13.23
C ASP A 567 4.04 11.36 12.45
N VAL A 568 3.95 11.46 11.11
CA VAL A 568 3.85 10.33 10.17
C VAL A 568 4.88 10.47 9.05
N ILE A 569 5.47 9.35 8.63
CA ILE A 569 6.31 9.28 7.42
C ILE A 569 5.60 8.44 6.36
N VAL A 570 5.58 8.96 5.13
CA VAL A 570 5.19 8.21 3.93
C VAL A 570 6.42 8.02 3.05
N GLU A 571 6.98 6.83 3.03
CA GLU A 571 8.17 6.52 2.25
C GLU A 571 7.80 5.87 0.91
N LEU A 572 8.10 6.56 -0.19
CA LEU A 572 7.79 6.11 -1.55
C LEU A 572 8.83 5.13 -2.07
N ASP A 573 8.34 4.05 -2.67
CA ASP A 573 9.16 3.06 -3.33
C ASP A 573 9.67 3.59 -4.69
N HIS A 574 10.96 3.41 -4.95
CA HIS A 574 11.60 3.87 -6.18
C HIS A 574 11.64 2.80 -7.29
N VAL A 575 11.41 1.54 -6.92
CA VAL A 575 11.36 0.38 -7.82
C VAL A 575 9.92 0.09 -8.23
N VAL A 576 9.01 0.00 -7.25
CA VAL A 576 7.59 -0.31 -7.49
C VAL A 576 6.77 0.97 -7.39
N ARG A 577 6.42 1.56 -8.54
CA ARG A 577 5.58 2.76 -8.59
C ARG A 577 4.22 2.53 -7.95
N GLY A 578 3.67 3.57 -7.32
CA GLY A 578 2.40 3.49 -6.61
C GLY A 578 2.48 2.77 -5.25
N ARG A 579 3.63 2.21 -4.87
CA ARG A 579 3.85 1.60 -3.55
C ARG A 579 4.50 2.59 -2.57
N CYS A 580 4.01 2.60 -1.34
CA CYS A 580 4.58 3.36 -0.24
C CYS A 580 4.53 2.58 1.08
N ARG A 581 5.38 2.99 2.03
CA ARG A 581 5.36 2.54 3.42
C ARG A 581 4.95 3.69 4.32
N ILE A 582 4.01 3.45 5.22
CA ILE A 582 3.52 4.44 6.18
C ILE A 582 4.01 4.06 7.57
N ILE A 583 4.77 4.98 8.19
CA ILE A 583 5.19 4.89 9.58
C ILE A 583 4.29 5.82 10.37
N TRP A 584 3.29 5.24 11.04
CA TRP A 584 2.22 5.97 11.74
C TRP A 584 2.64 6.67 13.04
N ASP A 585 3.74 6.21 13.65
CA ASP A 585 4.32 6.79 14.87
C ASP A 585 5.84 6.91 14.68
N VAL A 586 6.26 8.07 14.19
CA VAL A 586 7.68 8.36 13.90
C VAL A 586 8.51 8.32 15.19
N ALA A 587 7.98 8.82 16.31
CA ALA A 587 8.70 8.87 17.57
C ALA A 587 9.09 7.46 18.02
N LYS A 588 8.11 6.57 18.11
CA LYS A 588 8.32 5.16 18.47
C LYS A 588 9.22 4.44 17.47
N ALA A 589 9.06 4.71 16.18
CA ALA A 589 9.90 4.10 15.15
C ALA A 589 11.38 4.51 15.28
N VAL A 590 11.66 5.78 15.60
CA VAL A 590 13.02 6.26 15.84
C VAL A 590 13.61 5.61 17.08
N ASP A 591 12.85 5.59 18.18
CA ASP A 591 13.29 5.00 19.44
C ASP A 591 13.65 3.52 19.24
N ASN A 592 12.79 2.74 18.57
CA ASN A 592 13.08 1.35 18.20
C ASN A 592 14.38 1.21 17.37
N VAL A 593 14.58 2.05 16.35
CA VAL A 593 15.78 1.97 15.50
C VAL A 593 17.05 2.31 16.28
N LEU A 594 17.01 3.29 17.18
CA LEU A 594 18.14 3.66 18.03
C LEU A 594 18.50 2.57 19.04
N GLU A 595 17.52 1.81 19.51
CA GLU A 595 17.71 0.63 20.35
C GLU A 595 18.22 -0.60 19.58
N GLY A 596 18.25 -0.53 18.24
CA GLY A 596 18.65 -1.66 17.37
C GLY A 596 17.52 -2.64 17.05
N ASN A 597 16.28 -2.27 17.37
CA ASN A 597 15.07 -3.05 17.10
C ASN A 597 14.50 -2.73 15.71
N ASP A 598 13.59 -3.58 15.24
CA ASP A 598 12.75 -3.28 14.08
C ASP A 598 11.60 -2.32 14.45
N TYR A 599 11.06 -1.66 13.44
CA TYR A 599 9.95 -0.72 13.58
C TYR A 599 8.77 -1.14 12.71
N SER A 600 7.57 -0.76 13.14
CA SER A 600 6.32 -1.09 12.46
C SER A 600 6.04 -0.10 11.33
N PHE A 601 5.56 -0.59 10.20
CA PHE A 601 5.05 0.21 9.09
C PHE A 601 3.94 -0.55 8.36
N GLU A 602 3.06 0.19 7.69
CA GLU A 602 2.03 -0.36 6.81
C GLU A 602 2.47 -0.17 5.35
N THR A 603 2.36 -1.20 4.51
CA THR A 603 2.66 -1.04 3.08
C THR A 603 1.37 -0.88 2.30
N ARG A 604 1.28 0.17 1.48
CA ARG A 604 0.17 0.40 0.57
C ARG A 604 0.64 0.42 -0.87
N ARG A 605 -0.19 -0.07 -1.78
CA ARG A 605 0.02 0.07 -3.23
C ARG A 605 -1.26 0.52 -3.90
N TRP A 606 -1.15 1.53 -4.76
CA TRP A 606 -2.23 1.91 -5.64
C TRP A 606 -1.68 2.46 -6.95
N ASP A 607 -2.08 1.82 -8.04
CA ASP A 607 -1.73 2.16 -9.40
C ASP A 607 -2.88 1.81 -10.37
N ALA A 608 -2.69 2.09 -11.65
CA ALA A 608 -3.71 1.88 -12.69
C ALA A 608 -4.16 0.41 -12.85
N SER A 609 -3.39 -0.56 -12.36
CA SER A 609 -3.70 -1.99 -12.39
C SER A 609 -4.38 -2.51 -11.12
N THR A 610 -4.51 -1.69 -10.08
CA THR A 610 -5.13 -2.08 -8.80
C THR A 610 -6.56 -1.56 -8.67
N ARG A 611 -7.45 -2.36 -8.08
CA ARG A 611 -8.82 -1.94 -7.78
C ARG A 611 -8.94 -1.65 -6.29
N GLY A 612 -8.97 -0.37 -5.94
CA GLY A 612 -8.82 0.09 -4.57
C GLY A 612 -7.35 0.12 -4.13
N VAL A 613 -7.10 0.54 -2.89
CA VAL A 613 -5.75 0.59 -2.33
C VAL A 613 -5.39 -0.79 -1.79
N GLN A 614 -4.35 -1.41 -2.32
CA GLN A 614 -3.83 -2.67 -1.78
C GLN A 614 -3.08 -2.41 -0.48
N VAL A 615 -3.33 -3.23 0.55
CA VAL A 615 -2.56 -3.27 1.79
C VAL A 615 -1.74 -4.56 1.78
N LEU A 616 -0.41 -4.43 1.85
CA LEU A 616 0.55 -5.51 1.59
C LEU A 616 1.27 -6.01 2.84
#